data_AF-A0A1Z2R882-F1
#
_entry.id   AF-A0A1Z2R882-F1
#
_cell.length_a   1.000
_cell.length_b   1.000
_cell.length_c   1.000
_cell.angle_alpha   90.00
_cell.angle_beta   90.00
_cell.angle_gamma   90.00
#
_symmetry.space_group_name_H-M   'P 1'
#
loop_
_entity.id
_entity.type
_entity.pdbx_description
1 polymer ?
#
loop_
_entity_poly.entity_id
_entity_poly.type
_entity_poly.pdbx_seq_one_letter_code
_entity_poly.pdbx_strand_id
1 'polypeptide(L)'
;ASSVASVVRTLEDAGAMDYTIVVNASAADSATLQFLAPYTGVTMGEYFRDNGKHALIIYDDLSKHAVAYREMSLILRRPPGREAYPGDVFYLHSRLLERAAKMSDEKGAGSMTALPIIETQAGDVAAYIPTNVISITDGQIFLETNLFNSGIRPAINVGLSVSRVGGAAQIKATKQVAGTLKLSLAQYRELEAFAQFASDLDEATR
;
A
#
# COMPACT_ATOMS: atom_id res chain seq x y z
N ALA A 1 -20.92 5.44 1.14
CA ALA A 1 -21.54 4.54 0.15
C ALA A 1 -21.26 4.96 -1.30
N SER A 2 -21.36 6.26 -1.64
CA SER A 2 -21.19 6.75 -3.02
C SER A 2 -19.84 6.40 -3.70
N SER A 3 -18.71 6.48 -2.97
CA SER A 3 -17.39 6.14 -3.53
C SER A 3 -17.24 4.66 -3.89
N VAL A 4 -17.62 3.76 -2.99
CA VAL A 4 -17.54 2.30 -3.20
C VAL A 4 -18.43 1.88 -4.37
N ALA A 5 -19.64 2.45 -4.48
CA ALA A 5 -20.53 2.17 -5.61
C ALA A 5 -19.89 2.58 -6.95
N SER A 6 -19.16 3.69 -7.01
CA SER A 6 -18.42 4.10 -8.20
C SER A 6 -17.30 3.12 -8.55
N VAL A 7 -16.59 2.59 -7.54
CA VAL A 7 -15.53 1.58 -7.76
C VAL A 7 -16.13 0.28 -8.29
N VAL A 8 -17.20 -0.21 -7.66
CA VAL A 8 -17.92 -1.42 -8.11
C VAL A 8 -18.38 -1.25 -9.56
N ARG A 9 -19.02 -0.13 -9.88
CA ARG A 9 -19.44 0.17 -11.26
C ARG A 9 -18.26 0.19 -12.24
N THR A 10 -17.13 0.78 -11.85
CA THR A 10 -15.92 0.79 -12.70
C THR A 10 -15.41 -0.63 -12.94
N LEU A 11 -15.47 -1.49 -11.94
CA LEU A 11 -15.10 -2.91 -12.06
C LEU A 11 -16.11 -3.67 -12.93
N GLU A 12 -17.40 -3.39 -12.83
CA GLU A 12 -18.45 -3.97 -13.69
C GLU A 12 -18.23 -3.56 -15.15
N ASP A 13 -18.07 -2.26 -15.41
CA ASP A 13 -17.85 -1.70 -16.75
C ASP A 13 -16.57 -2.26 -17.39
N ALA A 14 -15.56 -2.60 -16.58
CA ALA A 14 -14.31 -3.23 -17.02
C ALA A 14 -14.35 -4.77 -17.07
N GLY A 15 -15.46 -5.42 -16.70
CA GLY A 15 -15.58 -6.88 -16.63
C GLY A 15 -14.73 -7.54 -15.54
N ALA A 16 -14.31 -6.78 -14.52
CA ALA A 16 -13.44 -7.24 -13.45
C ALA A 16 -14.21 -7.82 -12.24
N MET A 17 -15.53 -7.65 -12.17
CA MET A 17 -16.32 -8.17 -11.05
C MET A 17 -16.43 -9.69 -11.02
N ASP A 18 -16.28 -10.38 -12.15
CA ASP A 18 -16.37 -11.85 -12.23
C ASP A 18 -15.33 -12.57 -11.37
N TYR A 19 -14.24 -11.88 -11.03
CA TYR A 19 -13.14 -12.40 -10.21
C TYR A 19 -12.81 -11.49 -9.01
N THR A 20 -13.69 -10.56 -8.65
CA THR A 20 -13.45 -9.60 -7.55
C THR A 20 -14.48 -9.76 -6.44
N ILE A 21 -14.01 -9.80 -5.19
CA ILE A 21 -14.85 -9.77 -3.99
C ILE A 21 -14.67 -8.40 -3.33
N VAL A 22 -15.78 -7.70 -3.09
CA VAL A 22 -15.78 -6.40 -2.41
C VAL A 22 -16.29 -6.58 -0.98
N VAL A 23 -15.40 -6.40 -0.01
CA VAL A 23 -15.75 -6.34 1.43
C VAL A 23 -15.86 -4.88 1.82
N ASN A 24 -17.08 -4.42 2.12
CA ASN A 24 -17.37 -3.03 2.43
C ASN A 24 -17.78 -2.86 3.90
N ALA A 25 -16.97 -2.15 4.68
CA ALA A 25 -17.37 -1.55 5.95
C ALA A 25 -17.22 -0.03 5.80
N SER A 26 -18.35 0.63 5.63
CA SER A 26 -18.45 2.05 5.33
C SER A 26 -18.27 2.93 6.57
N ALA A 27 -18.10 4.23 6.36
CA ALA A 27 -18.01 5.21 7.44
C ALA A 27 -19.25 5.28 8.35
N ALA A 28 -20.40 4.76 7.91
CA ALA A 28 -21.63 4.70 8.71
C ALA A 28 -21.71 3.42 9.58
N ASP A 29 -20.87 2.43 9.29
CA ASP A 29 -20.81 1.18 10.05
C ASP A 29 -20.02 1.37 11.35
N SER A 30 -20.29 0.51 12.34
CA SER A 30 -19.62 0.59 13.64
C SER A 30 -18.10 0.38 13.52
N ALA A 31 -17.34 0.96 14.46
CA ALA A 31 -15.90 0.76 14.54
C ALA A 31 -15.51 -0.74 14.60
N THR A 32 -16.38 -1.59 15.17
CA THR A 32 -16.16 -3.05 15.19
C THR A 32 -16.24 -3.69 13.80
N LEU A 33 -17.18 -3.27 12.95
CA LEU A 33 -17.26 -3.76 11.57
C LEU A 33 -16.09 -3.28 10.72
N GLN A 34 -15.73 -2.00 10.85
CA GLN A 34 -14.55 -1.44 10.17
C GLN A 34 -13.26 -2.14 10.62
N PHE A 35 -13.13 -2.44 11.91
CA PHE A 35 -12.03 -3.23 12.46
C PHE A 35 -11.97 -4.67 11.89
N LEU A 36 -13.12 -5.31 11.68
CA LEU A 36 -13.17 -6.72 11.28
C LEU A 36 -13.08 -6.93 9.76
N ALA A 37 -13.43 -5.92 8.96
CA ALA A 37 -13.48 -6.03 7.50
C ALA A 37 -12.16 -6.50 6.86
N PRO A 38 -10.97 -5.96 7.23
CA PRO A 38 -9.71 -6.46 6.69
C PRO A 38 -9.44 -7.93 7.04
N TYR A 39 -9.77 -8.35 8.26
CA TYR A 39 -9.63 -9.76 8.69
C TYR A 39 -10.58 -10.70 7.96
N THR A 40 -11.76 -10.22 7.60
CA THR A 40 -12.72 -10.96 6.78
C THR A 40 -12.19 -11.13 5.36
N GLY A 41 -11.75 -10.03 4.73
CA GLY A 41 -11.22 -10.05 3.37
C GLY A 41 -9.99 -10.94 3.21
N VAL A 42 -9.03 -10.86 4.14
CA VAL A 42 -7.84 -11.74 4.10
C VAL A 42 -8.22 -13.20 4.24
N THR A 43 -9.21 -13.55 5.07
CA THR A 43 -9.66 -14.94 5.24
C THR A 43 -10.31 -15.47 3.96
N MET A 44 -11.08 -14.63 3.25
CA MET A 44 -11.59 -14.96 1.91
C MET A 44 -10.46 -15.16 0.91
N GLY A 45 -9.43 -14.32 0.94
CA GLY A 45 -8.23 -14.46 0.11
C GLY A 45 -7.46 -15.76 0.41
N GLU A 46 -7.36 -16.15 1.68
CA GLU A 46 -6.58 -17.31 2.12
C GLU A 46 -7.17 -18.60 1.57
N TYR A 47 -8.49 -18.67 1.42
CA TYR A 47 -9.13 -19.77 0.72
C TYR A 47 -8.53 -19.98 -0.67
N PHE A 48 -8.29 -18.93 -1.46
CA PHE A 48 -7.67 -19.07 -2.77
C PHE A 48 -6.19 -19.47 -2.65
N ARG A 49 -5.43 -18.81 -1.76
CA ARG A 49 -4.01 -19.11 -1.50
C ARG A 49 -3.80 -20.59 -1.14
N ASP A 50 -4.62 -21.12 -0.25
CA ASP A 50 -4.45 -22.47 0.30
C ASP A 50 -5.04 -23.57 -0.60
N ASN A 51 -5.77 -23.18 -1.65
CA ASN A 51 -6.26 -24.08 -2.70
C ASN A 51 -5.48 -23.94 -4.02
N GLY A 52 -4.20 -23.55 -3.93
CA GLY A 52 -3.28 -23.48 -5.08
C GLY A 52 -3.58 -22.37 -6.08
N LYS A 53 -4.42 -21.40 -5.72
CA LYS A 53 -4.74 -20.23 -6.55
C LYS A 53 -3.94 -19.00 -6.11
N HIS A 54 -4.02 -17.95 -6.92
CA HIS A 54 -3.38 -16.67 -6.66
C HIS A 54 -4.45 -15.61 -6.41
N ALA A 55 -4.36 -14.93 -5.27
CA ALA A 55 -5.26 -13.84 -4.89
C ALA A 55 -4.51 -12.53 -4.73
N LEU A 56 -5.21 -11.44 -5.04
CA LEU A 56 -4.79 -10.07 -4.76
C LEU A 56 -5.77 -9.46 -3.77
N ILE A 57 -5.27 -8.88 -2.68
CA ILE A 57 -6.08 -8.16 -1.71
C ILE A 57 -5.62 -6.70 -1.61
N ILE A 58 -6.58 -5.78 -1.64
CA ILE A 58 -6.35 -4.34 -1.49
C ILE A 58 -7.05 -3.90 -0.20
N TYR A 59 -6.32 -3.22 0.68
CA TYR A 59 -6.89 -2.65 1.90
C TYR A 59 -7.00 -1.14 1.74
N ASP A 60 -8.21 -0.62 1.51
CA ASP A 60 -8.50 0.80 1.27
C ASP A 60 -9.41 1.36 2.39
N ASP A 61 -8.87 1.90 3.48
CA ASP A 61 -7.45 2.03 3.80
C ASP A 61 -7.13 1.60 5.24
N LEU A 62 -5.87 1.24 5.49
CA LEU A 62 -5.42 0.79 6.81
C LEU A 62 -5.20 1.94 7.80
N SER A 63 -5.17 3.20 7.35
CA SER A 63 -5.17 4.36 8.26
C SER A 63 -6.51 4.43 9.00
N LYS A 64 -7.63 4.31 8.28
CA LYS A 64 -8.99 4.26 8.84
C LYS A 64 -9.21 3.00 9.67
N HIS A 65 -8.63 1.86 9.27
CA HIS A 65 -8.63 0.64 10.09
C HIS A 65 -7.99 0.85 11.47
N ALA A 66 -6.83 1.50 11.53
CA ALA A 66 -6.16 1.83 12.78
C ALA A 66 -7.00 2.81 13.64
N VAL A 67 -7.68 3.77 13.02
CA VAL A 67 -8.58 4.71 13.72
C VAL A 67 -9.76 3.96 14.36
N ALA A 68 -10.37 3.01 13.65
CA ALA A 68 -11.44 2.17 14.20
C ALA A 68 -10.94 1.33 15.40
N TYR A 69 -9.74 0.75 15.30
CA TYR A 69 -9.15 0.00 16.42
C TYR A 69 -8.84 0.89 17.63
N ARG A 70 -8.39 2.13 17.38
CA ARG A 70 -8.17 3.14 18.43
C ARG A 70 -9.47 3.47 19.16
N GLU A 71 -10.55 3.74 18.43
CA GLU A 71 -11.86 4.03 19.02
C GLU A 71 -12.32 2.88 19.93
N MET A 72 -12.28 1.65 19.42
CA MET A 72 -12.63 0.46 20.21
C MET A 72 -11.77 0.33 21.48
N SER A 73 -10.45 0.52 21.36
CA SER A 73 -9.52 0.38 22.47
C SER A 73 -9.75 1.43 23.57
N LEU A 74 -10.04 2.67 23.17
CA LEU A 74 -10.33 3.76 24.11
C LEU A 74 -11.66 3.55 24.84
N ILE A 75 -12.71 3.10 24.13
CA ILE A 75 -14.01 2.75 24.75
C ILE A 75 -13.83 1.63 25.78
N LEU A 76 -12.99 0.64 25.47
CA LEU A 76 -12.61 -0.44 26.38
C LEU A 76 -11.64 -0.02 27.51
N ARG A 77 -11.31 1.28 27.61
CA ARG A 77 -10.40 1.86 28.61
C ARG A 77 -9.01 1.22 28.60
N ARG A 78 -8.53 0.76 27.44
CA ARG A 78 -7.13 0.35 27.29
C ARG A 78 -6.23 1.60 27.32
N PRO A 79 -5.08 1.56 28.02
CA PRO A 79 -4.16 2.69 28.04
C PRO A 79 -3.68 3.08 26.63
N PRO A 80 -3.79 4.36 26.23
CA PRO A 80 -3.29 4.83 24.95
C PRO A 80 -1.77 5.06 24.98
N GLY A 81 -1.14 4.90 23.82
CA GLY A 81 0.26 5.24 23.55
C GLY A 81 0.40 6.47 22.65
N ARG A 82 1.41 6.44 21.75
CA ARG A 82 1.68 7.53 20.78
C ARG A 82 0.46 7.79 19.90
N GLU A 83 0.14 9.08 19.69
CA GLU A 83 -1.01 9.54 18.87
C GLU A 83 -2.36 8.92 19.30
N ALA A 84 -2.47 8.59 20.60
CA ALA A 84 -3.61 7.94 21.23
C ALA A 84 -3.95 6.52 20.72
N TYR A 85 -3.11 5.91 19.89
CA TYR A 85 -3.29 4.52 19.47
C TYR A 85 -2.96 3.54 20.60
N PRO A 86 -3.60 2.36 20.63
CA PRO A 86 -3.23 1.30 21.57
C PRO A 86 -1.79 0.81 21.30
N GLY A 87 -1.10 0.34 22.34
CA GLY A 87 0.31 -0.09 22.24
C GLY A 87 0.56 -1.25 21.28
N ASP A 88 -0.47 -2.02 20.94
CA ASP A 88 -0.43 -3.16 20.01
C ASP A 88 -0.93 -2.80 18.60
N VAL A 89 -1.03 -1.52 18.24
CA VAL A 89 -1.43 -1.11 16.87
C VAL A 89 -0.46 -1.61 15.79
N PHE A 90 0.81 -1.83 16.12
CA PHE A 90 1.73 -2.51 15.20
C PHE A 90 1.29 -3.96 14.93
N TYR A 91 0.90 -4.68 15.99
CA TYR A 91 0.45 -6.06 15.90
C TYR A 91 -0.87 -6.20 15.12
N LEU A 92 -1.71 -5.17 15.13
CA LEU A 92 -2.93 -5.10 14.31
C LEU A 92 -2.64 -5.36 12.83
N HIS A 93 -1.68 -4.61 12.27
CA HIS A 93 -1.34 -4.67 10.85
C HIS A 93 -0.31 -5.75 10.54
N SER A 94 0.63 -6.05 11.43
CA SER A 94 1.63 -7.09 11.16
C SER A 94 0.96 -8.46 11.02
N ARG A 95 0.12 -8.87 11.98
CA ARG A 95 -0.60 -10.16 11.87
C ARG A 95 -1.57 -10.23 10.70
N LEU A 96 -1.99 -9.08 10.16
CA LEU A 96 -2.86 -9.00 8.99
C LEU A 96 -2.04 -9.19 7.71
N LEU A 97 -0.96 -8.43 7.55
CA LEU A 97 -0.17 -8.39 6.32
C LEU A 97 0.76 -9.60 6.18
N GLU A 98 1.27 -10.16 7.28
CA GLU A 98 2.07 -11.40 7.28
C GLU A 98 1.29 -12.63 6.77
N ARG A 99 -0.03 -12.53 6.61
CA ARG A 99 -0.85 -13.58 5.98
C ARG A 99 -0.77 -13.54 4.45
N ALA A 100 -0.29 -12.46 3.86
CA ALA A 100 -0.01 -12.39 2.43
C ALA A 100 1.34 -13.06 2.13
N ALA A 101 1.29 -14.27 1.57
CA ALA A 101 2.49 -15.07 1.33
C ALA A 101 2.38 -15.90 0.04
N LYS A 102 3.53 -16.31 -0.48
CA LYS A 102 3.66 -17.37 -1.49
C LYS A 102 3.89 -18.70 -0.78
N MET A 103 3.02 -19.67 -1.02
CA MET A 103 3.13 -21.00 -0.43
C MET A 103 4.18 -21.84 -1.16
N SER A 104 4.78 -22.79 -0.46
CA SER A 104 5.69 -23.78 -1.04
C SER A 104 4.94 -24.73 -1.98
N ASP A 105 5.69 -25.46 -2.82
CA ASP A 105 5.13 -26.45 -3.75
C ASP A 105 4.38 -27.57 -3.00
N GLU A 106 4.90 -27.99 -1.84
CA GLU A 106 4.23 -28.97 -0.94
C GLU A 106 2.87 -28.50 -0.43
N LYS A 107 2.66 -27.18 -0.34
CA LYS A 107 1.41 -26.55 0.08
C LYS A 107 0.56 -26.05 -1.09
N GLY A 108 0.79 -26.59 -2.29
CA GLY A 108 0.01 -26.28 -3.50
C GLY A 108 0.42 -25.01 -4.24
N ALA A 109 1.53 -24.36 -3.85
CA ALA A 109 2.10 -23.21 -4.53
C ALA A 109 1.16 -22.01 -4.75
N GLY A 110 0.04 -21.88 -4.03
CA GLY A 110 -0.81 -20.70 -4.13
C GLY A 110 -0.15 -19.46 -3.55
N SER A 111 -0.72 -18.29 -3.81
CA SER A 111 -0.20 -17.03 -3.24
C SER A 111 -1.29 -16.03 -2.92
N MET A 112 -0.99 -15.16 -1.97
CA MET A 112 -1.75 -13.94 -1.74
C MET A 112 -0.82 -12.75 -1.75
N THR A 113 -1.13 -11.77 -2.58
CA THR A 113 -0.42 -10.48 -2.64
C THR A 113 -1.29 -9.41 -1.99
N ALA A 114 -0.72 -8.63 -1.07
CA ALA A 114 -1.42 -7.53 -0.40
C ALA A 114 -0.92 -6.17 -0.88
N LEU A 115 -1.86 -5.28 -1.21
CA LEU A 115 -1.61 -3.87 -1.50
C LEU A 115 -2.33 -3.00 -0.44
N PRO A 116 -1.71 -2.76 0.72
CA PRO A 116 -2.28 -1.86 1.72
C PRO A 116 -2.17 -0.40 1.28
N ILE A 117 -3.26 0.35 1.42
CA ILE A 117 -3.28 1.80 1.23
C ILE A 117 -3.16 2.47 2.60
N ILE A 118 -2.32 3.50 2.67
CA ILE A 118 -2.13 4.33 3.84
C ILE A 118 -2.27 5.79 3.42
N GLU A 119 -3.20 6.48 4.06
CA GLU A 119 -3.34 7.93 3.93
C GLU A 119 -2.34 8.63 4.85
N THR A 120 -1.42 9.41 4.26
CA THR A 120 -0.49 10.28 4.99
C THR A 120 -1.06 11.68 5.12
N GLN A 121 -0.96 12.30 6.29
CA GLN A 121 -1.38 13.68 6.51
C GLN A 121 -0.26 14.64 6.11
N ALA A 122 -0.56 15.61 5.25
CA ALA A 122 0.41 16.61 4.74
C ALA A 122 1.71 16.02 4.14
N GLY A 123 1.67 14.78 3.65
CA GLY A 123 2.85 14.09 3.12
C GLY A 123 3.83 13.58 4.18
N ASP A 124 3.46 13.59 5.47
CA ASP A 124 4.32 13.10 6.54
C ASP A 124 4.38 11.56 6.56
N VAL A 125 5.49 11.02 6.04
CA VAL A 125 5.80 9.59 6.06
C VAL A 125 6.36 9.10 7.39
N ALA A 126 6.77 10.01 8.28
CA ALA A 126 7.34 9.71 9.59
C ALA A 126 6.26 9.61 10.69
N ALA A 127 4.99 9.83 10.33
CA ALA A 127 3.85 9.59 11.20
C ALA A 127 3.80 8.12 11.67
N TYR A 128 3.13 7.87 12.79
CA TYR A 128 3.24 6.60 13.50
C TYR A 128 2.73 5.40 12.67
N ILE A 129 1.55 5.50 12.06
CA ILE A 129 0.96 4.41 11.26
C ILE A 129 1.72 4.16 9.95
N PRO A 130 2.06 5.19 9.14
CA PRO A 130 2.89 4.98 7.94
C PRO A 130 4.22 4.28 8.24
N THR A 131 4.94 4.72 9.27
CA THR A 131 6.23 4.12 9.64
C THR A 131 6.09 2.64 10.01
N ASN A 132 5.03 2.28 10.75
CA ASN A 132 4.75 0.88 11.10
C ASN A 132 4.47 0.02 9.86
N VAL A 133 3.69 0.51 8.90
CA VAL A 133 3.31 -0.28 7.73
C VAL A 133 4.47 -0.39 6.74
N ILE A 134 5.32 0.64 6.63
CA ILE A 134 6.57 0.61 5.84
C ILE A 134 7.55 -0.46 6.37
N SER A 135 7.57 -0.70 7.68
CA SER A 135 8.45 -1.72 8.29
C SER A 135 7.89 -3.14 8.20
N ILE A 136 6.58 -3.30 7.93
CA ILE A 136 5.93 -4.60 7.71
C ILE A 136 5.97 -5.01 6.24
N THR A 137 5.68 -4.08 5.33
CA THR A 137 5.52 -4.37 3.89
C THR A 137 6.85 -4.66 3.21
N ASP A 138 6.84 -5.34 2.06
CA ASP A 138 8.04 -5.59 1.24
C ASP A 138 8.46 -4.39 0.38
N GLY A 139 7.76 -3.27 0.47
CA GLY A 139 8.04 -2.08 -0.30
C GLY A 139 6.89 -1.09 -0.24
N GLN A 140 7.08 0.06 -0.86
CA GLN A 140 6.09 1.12 -0.89
C GLN A 140 6.10 1.84 -2.23
N ILE A 141 4.91 2.27 -2.64
CA ILE A 141 4.70 3.23 -3.72
C ILE A 141 4.24 4.51 -3.05
N PHE A 142 5.08 5.53 -3.05
CA PHE A 142 4.77 6.82 -2.45
C PHE A 142 4.24 7.79 -3.50
N LEU A 143 3.06 8.34 -3.27
CA LEU A 143 2.39 9.28 -4.18
C LEU A 143 2.46 10.69 -3.61
N GLU A 144 2.95 11.65 -4.40
CA GLU A 144 3.13 13.04 -3.95
C GLU A 144 2.16 14.00 -4.63
N THR A 145 1.58 14.88 -3.81
CA THR A 145 0.69 15.95 -4.27
C THR A 145 1.38 16.91 -5.25
N ASN A 146 2.65 17.26 -5.01
CA ASN A 146 3.40 18.18 -5.89
C ASN A 146 3.61 17.60 -7.29
N LEU A 147 3.94 16.30 -7.38
CA LEU A 147 4.06 15.60 -8.67
C LEU A 147 2.71 15.50 -9.39
N PHE A 148 1.65 15.22 -8.64
CA PHE A 148 0.31 15.14 -9.21
C PHE A 148 -0.13 16.49 -9.80
N ASN A 149 0.17 17.58 -9.08
CA ASN A 149 -0.16 18.95 -9.49
C ASN A 149 0.70 19.45 -10.67
N SER A 150 1.94 18.94 -10.82
CA SER A 150 2.79 19.24 -11.99
C SER A 150 2.42 18.42 -13.24
N GLY A 151 1.42 17.55 -13.15
CA GLY A 151 0.90 16.76 -14.28
C GLY A 151 1.46 15.34 -14.37
N ILE A 152 2.37 14.92 -13.48
CA ILE A 152 2.91 13.56 -13.47
C ILE A 152 1.88 12.60 -12.87
N ARG A 153 1.35 11.69 -13.69
CA ARG A 153 0.32 10.70 -13.30
C ARG A 153 0.67 9.33 -13.90
N PRO A 154 0.88 8.27 -13.09
CA PRO A 154 0.77 8.24 -11.63
C PRO A 154 1.90 9.02 -10.93
N ALA A 155 1.56 9.71 -9.83
CA ALA A 155 2.41 10.67 -9.13
C ALA A 155 3.47 10.03 -8.22
N ILE A 156 4.21 9.05 -8.74
CA ILE A 156 5.13 8.21 -7.96
C ILE A 156 6.43 8.98 -7.67
N ASN A 157 6.78 9.12 -6.39
CA ASN A 157 8.13 9.55 -6.02
C ASN A 157 9.10 8.36 -6.14
N VAL A 158 9.98 8.43 -7.14
CA VAL A 158 10.94 7.35 -7.46
C VAL A 158 12.00 7.14 -6.38
N GLY A 159 12.36 8.20 -5.64
CA GLY A 159 13.36 8.15 -4.57
C GLY A 159 12.82 7.47 -3.30
N LEU A 160 11.60 7.82 -2.90
CA LEU A 160 10.95 7.27 -1.70
C LEU A 160 10.29 5.91 -1.93
N SER A 161 9.91 5.60 -3.18
CA SER A 161 9.29 4.31 -3.52
C SER A 161 10.34 3.21 -3.67
N VAL A 162 10.06 2.01 -3.17
CA VAL A 162 10.97 0.86 -3.24
C VAL A 162 10.20 -0.45 -3.31
N SER A 163 10.81 -1.46 -3.92
CA SER A 163 10.43 -2.86 -3.74
C SER A 163 11.67 -3.60 -3.26
N ARG A 164 11.59 -4.25 -2.09
CA ARG A 164 12.68 -5.03 -1.50
C ARG A 164 12.87 -6.38 -2.20
N VAL A 165 11.81 -6.90 -2.84
CA VAL A 165 11.89 -8.06 -3.76
C VAL A 165 12.64 -7.72 -5.05
N GLY A 166 12.49 -6.47 -5.52
CA GLY A 166 13.24 -5.91 -6.65
C GLY A 166 13.03 -6.69 -7.96
N GLY A 167 14.11 -6.83 -8.73
CA GLY A 167 14.08 -7.44 -10.07
C GLY A 167 13.75 -8.94 -10.09
N ALA A 168 13.62 -9.61 -8.95
CA ALA A 168 13.19 -11.00 -8.88
C ALA A 168 11.71 -11.17 -9.28
N ALA A 169 10.90 -10.12 -9.12
CA ALA A 169 9.49 -10.12 -9.53
C ALA A 169 9.27 -9.68 -11.00
N GLN A 170 10.34 -9.41 -11.75
CA GLN A 170 10.27 -8.91 -13.11
C GLN A 170 10.53 -10.00 -14.15
N ILE A 171 9.82 -9.94 -15.27
CA ILE A 171 10.17 -10.73 -16.45
C ILE A 171 11.51 -10.27 -17.04
N LYS A 172 12.22 -11.18 -17.73
CA LYS A 172 13.55 -10.90 -18.30
C LYS A 172 13.59 -9.63 -19.16
N ALA A 173 12.58 -9.42 -19.99
CA ALA A 173 12.49 -8.26 -20.88
C ALA A 173 12.45 -6.94 -20.10
N THR A 174 11.59 -6.84 -19.08
CA THR A 174 11.50 -5.64 -18.23
C THR A 174 12.81 -5.38 -17.50
N LYS A 175 13.45 -6.43 -16.97
CA LYS A 175 14.72 -6.30 -16.26
C LYS A 175 15.85 -5.76 -17.15
N GLN A 176 15.86 -6.14 -18.43
CA GLN A 176 16.86 -5.66 -19.40
C GLN A 176 16.73 -4.16 -19.68
N VAL A 177 15.50 -3.64 -19.80
CA VAL A 177 15.27 -2.24 -20.18
C VAL A 177 15.16 -1.29 -18.99
N ALA A 178 14.73 -1.77 -17.82
CA ALA A 178 14.44 -0.93 -16.65
C ALA A 178 15.49 -1.01 -15.54
N GLY A 179 16.55 -1.83 -15.69
CA GLY A 179 17.51 -2.11 -14.61
C GLY A 179 18.20 -0.89 -14.02
N THR A 180 18.53 0.11 -14.84
CA THR A 180 19.16 1.37 -14.41
C THR A 180 18.17 2.52 -14.24
N LEU A 181 16.92 2.37 -14.69
CA LEU A 181 15.95 3.46 -14.80
C LEU A 181 15.69 4.15 -13.45
N LYS A 182 15.57 3.38 -12.35
CA LYS A 182 15.35 3.95 -11.01
C LYS A 182 16.53 4.83 -10.57
N LEU A 183 17.76 4.37 -10.79
CA LEU A 183 18.96 5.11 -10.41
C LEU A 183 19.10 6.37 -11.26
N SER A 184 18.88 6.27 -12.56
CA SER A 184 18.92 7.42 -13.47
C SER A 184 17.85 8.47 -13.12
N LEU A 185 16.64 8.04 -12.77
CA LEU A 185 15.57 8.97 -12.33
C LEU A 185 15.85 9.59 -10.96
N ALA A 186 16.50 8.88 -10.05
CA ALA A 186 16.92 9.43 -8.76
C ALA A 186 17.99 10.52 -8.95
N GLN A 187 19.00 10.25 -9.78
CA GLN A 187 20.04 11.22 -10.15
C GLN A 187 19.44 12.42 -10.88
N TYR A 188 18.52 12.19 -11.82
CA TYR A 188 17.83 13.28 -12.52
C TYR A 188 17.13 14.23 -11.54
N ARG A 189 16.42 13.70 -10.53
CA ARG A 189 15.73 14.57 -9.55
C ARG A 189 16.68 15.32 -8.63
N GLU A 190 17.82 14.72 -8.28
CA GLU A 190 18.86 15.41 -7.53
C GLU A 190 19.44 16.58 -8.35
N LEU A 191 19.71 16.33 -9.63
CA LEU A 191 20.17 17.35 -10.57
C LEU A 191 19.12 18.42 -10.85
N GLU A 192 17.85 18.07 -10.99
CA GLU A 192 16.74 19.02 -11.19
C GLU A 192 16.65 20.00 -10.02
N ALA A 193 16.78 19.52 -8.79
CA ALA A 193 16.79 20.36 -7.60
C ALA A 193 18.03 21.29 -7.57
N PHE A 194 19.19 20.82 -8.03
CA PHE A 194 20.41 21.62 -8.11
C PHE A 194 20.36 22.67 -9.23
N ALA A 195 19.83 22.29 -10.40
CA ALA A 195 19.69 23.12 -11.58
C ALA A 195 18.79 24.35 -11.36
N GLN A 196 17.84 24.29 -10.41
CA GLN A 196 17.03 25.45 -10.02
C GLN A 196 17.88 26.58 -9.41
N PHE A 197 19.09 26.30 -8.94
CA PHE A 197 19.99 27.26 -8.29
C PHE A 197 21.30 27.51 -9.06
N ALA A 198 21.59 26.75 -10.11
CA ALA A 198 22.84 26.82 -10.87
C ALA A 198 22.67 27.56 -12.20
N SER A 199 23.58 28.49 -12.52
CA SER A 199 23.57 29.24 -13.79
C SER A 199 24.26 28.53 -14.95
N ASP A 200 25.20 27.63 -14.66
CA ASP A 200 25.91 26.81 -15.66
C ASP A 200 25.90 25.33 -15.22
N LEU A 201 25.25 24.50 -16.03
CA LEU A 201 25.30 23.04 -15.95
C LEU A 201 26.36 22.54 -16.93
N ASP A 202 27.19 21.59 -16.52
CA ASP A 202 28.16 20.93 -17.40
C ASP A 202 27.44 20.03 -18.42
N GLU A 203 28.10 19.69 -19.53
CA GLU A 203 27.49 18.93 -20.63
C GLU A 203 26.97 17.55 -20.20
N ALA A 204 27.52 16.97 -19.14
CA ALA A 204 27.08 15.70 -18.58
C ALA A 204 25.81 15.79 -17.71
N THR A 205 25.45 16.97 -17.20
CA THR A 205 24.23 17.18 -16.37
C THR A 205 23.08 17.85 -17.12
N ARG A 206 23.29 18.21 -18.40
CA ARG A 206 22.30 18.86 -19.27
C ARG A 206 21.28 17.90 -19.87
#